data_AF-A0A091C1E3-F1
#
_entry.id   AF-A0A091C1E3-F1
#
_cell.length_a   1.000
_cell.length_b   1.000
_cell.length_c   1.000
_cell.angle_alpha   90.00
_cell.angle_beta   90.00
_cell.angle_gamma   90.00
#
_symmetry.space_group_name_H-M   'P 1'
#
loop_
_entity.id
_entity.type
_entity.pdbx_description
1 polymer ?
#
loop_
_entity_poly.entity_id
_entity_poly.type
_entity_poly.pdbx_seq_one_letter_code
_entity_poly.pdbx_strand_id
1 'polypeptide(L)' 'MNQVEAIQVGERYKVQPSYFHRPFIGRVNDVSGSTIVFEVENFELCDQEKIEASRLITVEFADVKHSMINNYFFS' A
#
# COMPACT_ATOMS: atom_id res chain seq x y z
N MET A 1 -20.48 7.79 6.47
CA MET A 1 -19.15 7.82 7.11
C MET A 1 -18.47 6.53 6.72
N ASN A 2 -17.65 6.57 5.66
CA ASN A 2 -17.03 5.35 5.13
C ASN A 2 -15.93 4.91 6.08
N GLN A 3 -16.03 3.65 6.51
CA GLN A 3 -15.06 2.96 7.33
C GLN A 3 -13.69 3.07 6.68
N VAL A 4 -12.78 3.79 7.31
CA VAL A 4 -11.37 3.43 7.21
C VAL A 4 -11.29 2.12 7.97
N GLU A 5 -11.37 1.00 7.26
CA GLU A 5 -10.90 -0.28 7.80
C GLU A 5 -9.49 -0.01 8.32
N ALA A 6 -9.27 -0.20 9.62
CA ALA A 6 -7.96 0.04 10.21
C ALA A 6 -6.92 -0.72 9.40
N ILE A 7 -5.91 -0.03 8.88
CA ILE A 7 -4.86 -0.65 8.07
C ILE A 7 -4.20 -1.76 8.90
N GLN A 8 -4.17 -2.98 8.37
CA GLN A 8 -3.70 -4.16 9.09
C GLN A 8 -2.30 -4.55 8.62
N VAL A 9 -1.40 -4.81 9.57
CA VAL A 9 -0.07 -5.36 9.28
C VAL A 9 -0.21 -6.74 8.63
N GLY A 10 0.56 -6.98 7.57
CA GLY A 10 0.52 -8.21 6.80
C GLY A 10 -0.49 -8.22 5.65
N GLU A 11 -1.40 -7.25 5.60
CA GLU A 11 -2.44 -7.15 4.56
C GLU A 11 -1.99 -6.33 3.35
N ARG A 12 -2.68 -6.53 2.22
CA ARG A 12 -2.34 -5.90 0.95
C ARG A 12 -3.27 -4.75 0.64
N TYR A 13 -2.70 -3.65 0.16
CA TYR A 13 -3.45 -2.46 -0.23
C TYR A 13 -2.95 -1.90 -1.54
N LYS A 14 -3.85 -1.25 -2.27
CA LYS A 14 -3.48 -0.37 -3.37
C LYS A 14 -3.16 1.01 -2.80
N VAL A 15 -1.96 1.51 -3.10
CA VAL A 15 -1.44 2.77 -2.56
C VAL A 15 -0.99 3.66 -3.72
N GLN A 16 -1.26 4.95 -3.62
CA GLN A 16 -0.79 5.92 -4.60
C GLN A 16 -0.39 7.22 -3.88
N PRO A 17 0.88 7.32 -3.48
CA PRO A 17 1.43 8.56 -2.94
C PRO A 17 1.38 9.68 -3.97
N SER A 18 1.28 10.93 -3.49
CA SER A 18 1.26 12.11 -4.36
C SER A 18 2.47 12.22 -5.30
N TYR A 19 3.62 11.69 -4.88
CA TYR A 19 4.86 11.67 -5.66
C TYR A 19 4.96 10.49 -6.63
N PHE A 20 3.98 9.58 -6.67
CA PHE A 20 3.91 8.47 -7.62
C PHE A 20 2.96 8.79 -8.77
N HIS A 21 3.43 8.57 -10.00
CA HIS A 21 2.57 8.65 -11.18
C HIS A 21 1.65 7.42 -11.26
N ARG A 22 2.17 6.24 -10.92
CA ARG A 22 1.42 4.98 -10.94
C ARG A 22 1.14 4.46 -9.53
N PRO A 23 -0.07 3.93 -9.24
CA PRO A 23 -0.31 3.24 -7.98
C PRO A 23 0.53 1.96 -7.90
N PHE A 24 0.86 1.56 -6.68
CA PHE A 24 1.50 0.27 -6.40
C PHE A 24 0.61 -0.59 -5.49
N ILE A 25 0.90 -1.88 -5.47
CA ILE A 25 0.33 -2.84 -4.53
C ILE A 25 1.43 -3.12 -3.51
N GLY A 26 1.11 -2.83 -2.25
CA GLY A 26 2.04 -3.02 -1.15
C GLY A 26 1.43 -3.89 -0.07
N ARG A 27 2.28 -4.68 0.57
CA ARG A 27 1.95 -5.37 1.82
C ARG A 27 2.37 -4.50 3.00
N VAL A 28 1.51 -4.33 3.99
CA VAL A 28 1.84 -3.56 5.19
C VAL A 28 2.90 -4.30 6.00
N ASN A 29 4.07 -3.69 6.15
CA ASN A 29 5.16 -4.20 6.97
C ASN A 29 5.08 -3.66 8.41
N ASP A 30 4.75 -2.37 8.57
CA ASP A 30 4.57 -1.74 9.87
C ASP A 30 3.56 -0.59 9.83
N VAL A 31 2.93 -0.29 10.97
CA VAL A 31 2.04 0.87 11.15
C VAL A 31 2.47 1.60 12.41
N SER A 32 2.96 2.82 12.23
CA SER A 32 3.52 3.64 13.31
C SER A 32 2.90 5.03 13.28
N GLY A 33 2.02 5.32 14.26
CA GLY A 33 1.36 6.62 14.39
C GLY A 33 0.49 6.97 13.17
N SER A 34 0.91 7.98 12.41
CA SER A 34 0.25 8.44 11.17
C SER A 34 0.87 7.89 9.88
N THR A 35 1.87 7.02 10.00
CA THR A 35 2.65 6.49 8.87
C THR A 35 2.49 4.98 8.75
N ILE A 36 2.55 4.50 7.52
CA ILE A 36 2.47 3.09 7.18
C ILE A 36 3.68 2.74 6.32
N VAL A 37 4.36 1.67 6.67
CA VAL A 37 5.46 1.12 5.88
C VAL A 37 4.91 -0.01 5.01
N PHE A 38 5.02 0.12 3.70
CA PHE A 38 4.64 -0.88 2.73
C PHE A 38 5.86 -1.54 2.10
N GLU A 39 5.83 -2.86 1.96
CA GLU A 39 6.69 -3.62 1.06
C GLU A 39 6.03 -3.70 -0.32
N VAL A 40 6.67 -3.17 -1.35
CA VAL A 40 6.13 -3.09 -2.71
C VAL A 40 6.23 -4.45 -3.41
N GLU A 41 5.08 -5.02 -3.79
CA GLU A 41 5.02 -6.32 -4.47
C GLU A 41 5.18 -6.18 -6.00
N ASN A 42 4.56 -5.18 -6.61
CA ASN A 42 4.57 -4.97 -8.06
C ASN A 42 5.69 -4.01 -8.51
N PHE A 43 6.89 -4.19 -7.96
CA PHE A 43 8.04 -3.30 -8.19
C PHE A 43 8.26 -3.01 -9.68
N GLU A 44 8.23 -4.04 -10.52
CA GLU A 44 8.47 -3.92 -11.96
C GLU A 44 7.45 -3.05 -12.71
N LEU A 45 6.26 -2.86 -12.13
CA LEU A 45 5.11 -2.19 -12.77
C LEU A 45 4.80 -0.80 -12.20
N CYS A 46 5.58 -0.34 -11.22
CA CYS A 46 5.43 0.95 -10.56
C CYS A 46 6.62 1.88 -10.85
N ASP A 47 6.62 3.08 -10.27
CA ASP A 47 7.68 4.08 -10.42
C ASP A 47 8.97 3.62 -9.69
N GLN A 48 9.66 2.60 -10.24
CA GLN A 48 10.84 1.96 -9.64
C GLN A 48 11.92 2.93 -9.17
N GLU A 49 12.13 4.01 -9.93
CA GLU A 49 13.13 5.05 -9.63
C GLU A 49 12.89 5.76 -8.29
N LYS A 50 11.69 5.63 -7.73
CA LYS A 50 11.25 6.27 -6.49
C LYS A 50 11.20 5.31 -5.30
N ILE A 51 11.65 4.06 -5.49
CA ILE A 51 11.60 3.01 -4.47
C ILE A 51 13.03 2.55 -4.19
N GLU A 52 13.39 2.46 -2.91
CA GLU A 52 14.69 1.96 -2.49
C GLU A 52 14.88 0.47 -2.84
N ALA A 53 16.12 0.00 -2.85
CA ALA A 53 16.43 -1.42 -3.08
C ALA A 53 15.77 -2.37 -2.06
N SER A 54 15.46 -1.86 -0.86
CA SER A 54 14.71 -2.56 0.19
C SER A 54 13.25 -2.84 -0.18
N ARG A 55 12.73 -2.18 -1.22
CA ARG A 55 11.30 -2.19 -1.63
C ARG A 55 10.35 -1.70 -0.55
N LEU A 56 10.86 -1.01 0.45
CA LEU A 56 10.05 -0.42 1.52
C LEU A 56 9.75 1.04 1.18
N ILE A 57 8.50 1.43 1.38
CA ILE A 57 8.05 2.81 1.19
C ILE A 57 7.18 3.24 2.37
N THR A 58 7.47 4.42 2.91
CA THR A 58 6.67 5.02 3.98
C THR A 58 5.67 5.98 3.38
N VAL A 59 4.40 5.83 3.74
CA VAL A 59 3.29 6.62 3.20
C VAL A 59 2.34 7.02 4.33
N GLU A 60 1.43 7.95 4.03
CA GLU A 60 0.37 8.35 4.95
C GLU A 60 -0.92 7.56 4.68
N PHE A 61 -1.82 7.51 5.67
CA PHE A 61 -3.15 6.91 5.51
C PHE A 61 -3.93 7.48 4.32
N ALA A 62 -3.70 8.75 3.98
CA ALA A 62 -4.36 9.43 2.84
C ALA A 62 -3.91 8.89 1.46
N ASP A 63 -2.73 8.27 1.39
CA ASP A 63 -2.19 7.69 0.15
C ASP A 63 -2.80 6.30 -0.16
N VAL A 64 -3.38 5.65 0.86
CA VAL A 64 -4.01 4.34 0.72
C VAL A 64 -5.36 4.47 0.05
N LYS A 65 -5.57 3.73 -1.05
CA LYS A 65 -6.80 3.81 -1.86
C LYS A 65 -7.86 2.81 -1.41
N HIS A 66 -7.50 1.53 -1.31
CA HIS A 66 -8.40 0.47 -0.84
C HIS A 66 -7.62 -0.79 -0.46
N SER A 67 -8.25 -1.60 0.40
CA SER A 67 -7.80 -2.95 0.73
C SER A 67 -7.93 -3.88 -0.48
N MET A 68 -6.97 -4.80 -0.63
CA MET A 68 -7.01 -5.90 -1.58
C MET A 68 -7.56 -7.18 -0.92
N ILE A 69 -7.97 -7.12 0.35
CA ILE A 69 -8.75 -8.17 1.01
C ILE A 69 -10.10 -8.27 0.30
N ASN A 70 -10.36 -9.44 -0.28
CA ASN A 70 -11.60 -9.84 -0.95
C ASN A 70 -11.80 -9.39 -2.41
N ASN A 71 -11.39 -10.30 -3.31
CA ASN A 71 -12.26 -10.77 -4.39
C ASN A 71 -12.24 -12.30 -4.42
N TYR A 72 -12.58 -12.95 -3.31
CA TYR A 72 -12.94 -14.37 -3.31
C TYR A 72 -14.46 -14.50 -3.25
N PHE A 73 -15.12 -14.25 -4.38
CA PHE A 73 -16.39 -14.91 -4.65
C PHE A 73 -16.05 -16.32 -5.10
N PHE A 74 -16.03 -17.29 -4.18
CA PHE A 74 -16.16 -18.69 -4.59
C PHE A 74 -17.63 -18.88 -4.98
N SER A 75 -17.90 -18.95 -6.28
CA SER A 75 -19.13 -19.48 -6.87
C SER A 75 -19.16 -21.00 -6.75
#